data_AF-A0A7X8U759-F1
#
_entry.id   AF-A0A7X8U759-F1
#
_cell.length_a   1.000
_cell.length_b   1.000
_cell.length_c   1.000
_cell.angle_alpha   90.00
_cell.angle_beta   90.00
_cell.angle_gamma   90.00
#
_symmetry.space_group_name_H-M   'P 1'
#
loop_
_entity.id
_entity.type
_entity.pdbx_description
1 polymer ?
#
loop_
_entity_poly.entity_id
_entity_poly.type
_entity_poly.pdbx_seq_one_letter_code
_entity_poly.pdbx_strand_id
1 'polypeptide(L)'
;SEAMARGSAPLKDFMIKQTREKDLSLFLDISKGEKPADHEELSMGVLIPAFTISELKTAFQMGFYIFLPFLVIDIVVASTLMSMGMFMVSPIMISLPFKILLFVMTDGWYLITKSLLLSYR
;
A
#
# COMPACT_ATOMS: atom_id res chain seq x y z
N SER A 1 29.64 -3.08 -18.15
CA SER A 1 28.83 -1.83 -18.23
C SER A 1 27.57 -2.04 -19.07
N GLU A 2 27.66 -2.72 -20.22
CA GLU A 2 26.51 -2.94 -21.13
C GLU A 2 25.33 -3.72 -20.53
N ALA A 3 25.61 -4.76 -19.73
CA ALA A 3 24.57 -5.54 -19.06
C ALA A 3 23.74 -4.71 -18.05
N MET A 4 24.37 -3.73 -17.40
CA MET A 4 23.69 -2.85 -16.45
C MET A 4 22.77 -1.86 -17.17
N ALA A 5 23.21 -1.31 -18.30
CA ALA A 5 22.40 -0.41 -19.12
C ALA A 5 21.18 -1.12 -19.76
N ARG A 6 21.37 -2.34 -20.27
CA ARG A 6 20.27 -3.15 -20.82
C ARG A 6 19.31 -3.66 -19.74
N GLY A 7 19.83 -4.00 -18.55
CA GLY A 7 19.02 -4.44 -17.42
C GLY A 7 18.24 -3.30 -16.75
N SER A 8 18.76 -2.07 -16.79
CA SER A 8 18.10 -0.91 -16.17
C SER A 8 16.90 -0.40 -16.96
N ALA A 9 16.87 -0.57 -18.28
CA ALA A 9 15.77 -0.13 -19.14
C ALA A 9 14.39 -0.71 -18.74
N PRO A 10 14.20 -2.05 -18.67
CA PRO A 10 12.89 -2.61 -18.29
C PRO A 10 12.49 -2.28 -16.84
N LEU A 11 13.46 -2.13 -15.95
CA LEU A 11 13.20 -1.71 -14.57
C LEU A 11 12.70 -0.26 -14.52
N LYS A 12 13.32 0.62 -15.30
CA LYS A 12 12.93 2.03 -15.41
C LYS A 12 11.51 2.15 -15.96
N ASP A 13 11.18 1.42 -17.02
CA ASP A 13 9.84 1.40 -17.61
C ASP A 13 8.78 0.92 -16.62
N PHE A 14 9.09 -0.12 -15.86
CA PHE A 14 8.23 -0.63 -14.79
C PHE A 14 7.98 0.45 -13.72
N MET A 15 9.04 1.10 -13.23
CA MET A 15 8.92 2.13 -12.22
C MET A 15 8.14 3.34 -12.71
N ILE A 16 8.33 3.78 -13.95
CA ILE A 16 7.57 4.89 -14.55
C ILE A 16 6.08 4.56 -14.56
N LYS A 17 5.70 3.34 -14.96
CA LYS A 17 4.29 2.91 -15.00
C LYS A 17 3.61 2.90 -13.62
N GLN A 18 4.37 2.58 -12.57
CA GLN A 18 3.84 2.47 -11.21
C GLN A 18 3.99 3.76 -10.38
N THR A 19 4.82 4.71 -10.83
CA THR A 19 4.99 6.00 -10.14
C THR A 19 3.88 6.95 -10.53
N ARG A 20 3.18 7.51 -9.54
CA ARG A 20 2.19 8.57 -9.80
C ARG A 20 2.87 9.83 -10.30
N GLU A 21 2.29 10.47 -11.32
CA GLU A 21 2.81 11.72 -11.91
C GLU A 21 3.04 12.82 -10.87
N LYS A 22 2.17 12.93 -9.88
CA LYS A 22 2.29 13.90 -8.78
C LYS A 22 3.53 13.67 -7.93
N ASP A 23 3.83 12.41 -7.62
CA ASP A 23 4.99 12.06 -6.80
C ASP A 23 6.27 12.25 -7.61
N LEU A 24 6.25 11.90 -8.90
CA LEU A 24 7.35 12.15 -9.82
C LEU A 24 7.66 13.66 -9.98
N SER A 25 6.62 14.47 -10.17
CA SER A 25 6.73 15.93 -10.31
C SER A 25 7.37 16.56 -9.07
N LEU A 26 6.99 16.10 -7.88
CA LEU A 26 7.57 16.57 -6.62
C LEU A 26 9.10 16.35 -6.59
N PHE A 27 9.57 15.16 -6.97
CA PHE A 27 10.99 14.86 -6.94
C PHE A 27 11.78 15.56 -8.07
N LEU A 28 11.15 15.82 -9.21
CA LEU A 28 11.73 16.66 -10.28
C LEU A 28 11.91 18.11 -9.83
N ASP A 29 10.90 18.68 -9.17
CA ASP A 29 10.95 20.04 -8.64
C ASP A 29 12.04 20.19 -7.58
N ILE A 30 12.20 19.17 -6.72
CA ILE A 30 13.24 19.14 -5.67
C ILE A 30 14.64 18.99 -6.29
N SER A 31 14.80 18.17 -7.34
CA SER A 31 16.11 17.92 -7.93
C SER A 31 16.67 19.11 -8.71
N LYS A 32 15.89 20.19 -8.90
CA LYS A 32 16.23 21.37 -9.72
C LYS A 32 16.78 20.99 -11.11
N GLY A 33 16.41 19.81 -11.61
CA GLY A 33 16.86 19.31 -12.89
C GLY A 33 16.12 20.01 -14.03
N GLU A 34 16.68 19.98 -15.24
CA GLU A 34 15.89 20.31 -16.42
C GLU A 34 14.70 19.37 -16.51
N LYS A 35 13.52 19.91 -16.87
CA LYS A 35 12.35 19.08 -17.15
C LYS A 35 12.71 18.17 -18.31
N PRO A 36 12.77 16.84 -18.10
CA PRO A 36 13.12 15.94 -19.18
C PRO A 36 12.08 16.06 -20.30
N ALA A 37 12.54 16.01 -21.55
CA ALA A 37 11.66 16.13 -22.71
C ALA A 37 10.81 14.86 -22.89
N ASP A 38 11.31 13.73 -22.38
CA ASP A 38 10.64 12.43 -22.42
C ASP A 38 10.83 11.65 -21.11
N HIS A 39 9.90 10.74 -20.80
CA HIS A 39 9.95 9.90 -19.60
C HIS A 39 11.19 8.99 -19.60
N GLU A 40 11.73 8.67 -20.78
CA GLU A 40 12.97 7.92 -20.96
C GLU A 40 14.23 8.68 -20.53
N GLU A 41 14.18 10.01 -20.37
CA GLU A 41 15.34 10.82 -19.92
C GLU A 41 15.42 10.95 -18.39
N LEU A 42 14.42 10.44 -17.66
CA LEU A 42 14.37 10.55 -16.20
C LEU A 42 15.59 9.91 -15.52
N SER A 43 16.29 10.65 -14.68
CA SER A 43 17.38 10.09 -13.89
C SER A 43 16.86 9.05 -12.90
N MET A 44 17.53 7.90 -12.78
CA MET A 44 17.20 6.89 -11.77
C MET A 44 17.28 7.45 -10.34
N GLY A 45 18.11 8.49 -10.10
CA GLY A 45 18.20 9.15 -8.80
C GLY A 45 16.92 9.91 -8.40
N VAL A 46 16.08 10.28 -9.37
CA VAL A 46 14.77 10.92 -9.14
C VAL A 46 13.66 9.86 -9.15
N LEU A 47 13.73 8.92 -10.08
CA LEU A 47 12.70 7.90 -10.27
C LEU A 47 12.61 6.91 -9.10
N ILE A 48 13.74 6.47 -8.54
CA ILE A 48 13.77 5.53 -7.40
C ILE A 48 13.03 6.08 -6.17
N PRO A 49 13.36 7.27 -5.64
CA PRO A 49 12.65 7.80 -4.49
C PRO A 49 11.18 8.15 -4.81
N ALA A 50 10.88 8.64 -6.01
CA ALA A 50 9.51 8.91 -6.43
C ALA A 50 8.63 7.64 -6.45
N PHE A 51 9.13 6.57 -7.08
CA PHE A 51 8.50 5.26 -7.10
C PHE A 51 8.28 4.73 -5.68
N THR A 52 9.30 4.79 -4.83
CA THR A 52 9.22 4.29 -3.44
C THR A 52 8.12 4.99 -2.64
N ILE A 53 8.00 6.31 -2.74
CA ILE A 53 6.93 7.06 -2.07
C ILE A 53 5.55 6.70 -2.63
N SER A 54 5.45 6.54 -3.95
CA SER A 54 4.19 6.15 -4.60
C SER A 54 3.71 4.77 -4.14
N GLU A 55 4.63 3.80 -4.08
CA GLU A 55 4.36 2.45 -3.60
C GLU A 55 3.99 2.42 -2.12
N LEU A 56 4.70 3.16 -1.26
CA LEU A 56 4.35 3.27 0.15
C LEU A 56 2.93 3.80 0.33
N LYS A 57 2.56 4.83 -0.42
CA LYS A 57 1.20 5.39 -0.37
C LYS A 57 0.15 4.36 -0.79
N THR A 58 0.39 3.63 -1.87
CA THR A 58 -0.51 2.57 -2.35
C THR A 58 -0.61 1.44 -1.32
N ALA A 59 0.50 1.03 -0.70
CA ALA A 59 0.54 0.03 0.37
C ALA A 59 -0.24 0.47 1.61
N PHE A 60 -0.11 1.73 2.04
CA PHE A 60 -0.89 2.28 3.15
C PHE A 60 -2.39 2.31 2.84
N GLN A 61 -2.78 2.67 1.61
CA GLN A 61 -4.18 2.64 1.18
C GLN A 61 -4.76 1.22 1.21
N MET A 62 -4.04 0.25 0.67
CA MET A 62 -4.44 -1.16 0.72
C MET A 62 -4.56 -1.66 2.16
N GLY A 63 -3.56 -1.38 3.00
CA GLY A 63 -3.57 -1.74 4.41
C GLY A 63 -4.75 -1.13 5.16
N PHE A 64 -5.08 0.13 4.89
CA PHE A 64 -6.24 0.80 5.47
C PHE A 64 -7.57 0.12 5.08
N TYR A 65 -7.76 -0.21 3.79
CA TYR A 65 -8.97 -0.91 3.34
C TYR A 65 -9.11 -2.31 3.96
N ILE A 66 -8.00 -3.05 4.08
CA ILE A 66 -7.98 -4.36 4.76
C ILE A 66 -8.30 -4.20 6.26
N PHE A 67 -7.82 -3.14 6.90
CA PHE A 67 -8.00 -2.91 8.33
C PHE A 67 -9.43 -2.51 8.72
N LEU A 68 -10.13 -1.80 7.83
CA LEU A 68 -11.47 -1.25 8.06
C LEU A 68 -12.51 -2.28 8.59
N PRO A 69 -12.72 -3.46 7.97
CA PRO A 69 -13.67 -4.44 8.50
C PRO A 69 -13.30 -4.94 9.92
N PHE A 70 -12.01 -5.08 10.23
CA PHE A 70 -11.57 -5.50 11.57
C PHE A 70 -11.83 -4.42 12.63
N LEU A 71 -11.65 -3.15 12.26
CA LEU A 71 -11.96 -2.02 13.11
C LEU A 71 -13.46 -1.94 13.42
N VAL A 72 -14.32 -2.24 12.45
CA VAL A 72 -15.78 -2.33 12.68
C VAL A 72 -16.10 -3.42 13.71
N ILE A 73 -15.48 -4.60 13.60
CA ILE A 73 -15.65 -5.68 14.59
C ILE A 73 -15.24 -5.20 15.98
N ASP A 74 -14.10 -4.52 16.11
CA ASP A 74 -13.64 -4.01 17.41
C ASP A 74 -14.62 -3.02 18.03
N ILE A 75 -15.13 -2.07 17.25
CA ILE A 75 -16.10 -1.06 17.73
C ILE A 75 -17.41 -1.73 18.16
N VAL A 76 -17.93 -2.67 17.36
CA VAL A 76 -19.17 -3.39 17.68
C VAL A 76 -19.00 -4.24 18.94
N VAL A 77 -17.91 -5.00 19.06
CA VAL A 77 -17.66 -5.82 20.25
C VAL A 77 -17.48 -4.94 21.49
N ALA A 78 -16.69 -3.87 21.41
CA ALA A 78 -16.49 -2.95 22.52
C ALA A 78 -17.80 -2.31 22.98
N SER A 79 -18.61 -1.78 22.06
CA SER A 79 -19.90 -1.17 22.38
C SER A 79 -20.89 -2.15 23.01
N THR A 80 -20.89 -3.41 22.55
CA THR A 80 -21.73 -4.48 23.10
C THR A 80 -21.31 -4.85 24.53
N LEU A 81 -20.02 -5.04 24.77
CA LEU A 81 -19.49 -5.34 26.11
C LEU A 81 -19.76 -4.20 27.11
N MET A 82 -19.58 -2.95 26.67
CA MET A 82 -19.90 -1.77 27.49
C MET A 82 -21.39 -1.72 27.82
N SER A 83 -22.27 -2.04 26.86
CA SER A 83 -23.72 -2.12 27.10
C SER A 83 -24.12 -3.23 28.09
N MET A 84 -23.32 -4.29 28.20
CA MET A 84 -23.54 -5.37 29.19
C MET A 84 -22.96 -5.05 30.57
N GLY A 85 -22.30 -3.89 30.74
CA GLY A 85 -21.62 -3.51 31.98
C GLY A 85 -20.30 -4.26 32.23
N MET A 86 -19.76 -4.95 31.23
CA MET A 86 -18.50 -5.70 31.34
C MET A 86 -17.29 -4.82 31.06
N PHE A 87 -16.92 -3.98 32.04
CA PHE A 87 -15.77 -3.08 31.92
C PHE A 87 -14.41 -3.77 32.08
N MET A 88 -14.37 -4.90 32.79
CA MET A 88 -13.12 -5.60 33.11
C MET A 88 -12.68 -6.59 32.03
N VAL A 89 -13.56 -6.93 31.09
CA VAL A 89 -13.24 -7.84 29.98
C VAL A 89 -12.67 -7.01 28.84
N SER A 90 -11.43 -7.32 28.43
CA SER A 90 -10.80 -6.66 27.29
C SER A 90 -11.56 -6.98 26.00
N PRO A 91 -12.11 -5.97 25.29
CA PRO A 91 -12.82 -6.18 24.03
C PRO A 91 -11.98 -6.87 22.95
N ILE A 92 -10.65 -6.68 23.01
CA ILE A 92 -9.71 -7.25 22.04
C ILE A 92 -9.70 -8.79 22.11
N MET A 93 -9.77 -9.37 23.32
CA MET A 93 -9.78 -10.83 23.48
C MET A 93 -11.04 -11.45 22.91
N ILE A 94 -12.17 -10.74 23.03
CA ILE A 94 -13.46 -11.19 22.50
C ILE A 94 -13.52 -10.97 20.98
N SER A 95 -12.99 -9.86 20.45
CA SER A 95 -13.03 -9.56 19.02
C SER A 95 -12.09 -10.43 18.18
N LEU A 96 -10.97 -10.89 18.73
CA LEU A 96 -9.97 -11.70 18.03
C LEU A 96 -10.53 -12.94 17.31
N PRO A 97 -11.31 -13.85 17.95
CA PRO A 97 -11.89 -14.99 17.24
C PRO A 97 -12.84 -14.58 16.11
N PHE A 98 -13.62 -13.50 16.26
CA PHE A 98 -14.49 -13.00 15.18
C PHE A 98 -13.68 -12.46 14.00
N LYS A 99 -12.56 -11.78 14.26
CA LYS A 99 -11.65 -11.32 13.20
C LYS A 99 -11.06 -12.49 12.42
N ILE A 100 -10.58 -13.52 13.13
CA ILE A 100 -10.02 -14.73 12.51
C ILE A 100 -11.10 -15.42 11.69
N LEU A 101 -12.31 -15.57 12.22
CA LEU A 101 -13.43 -16.18 11.51
C LEU A 101 -13.75 -15.40 10.23
N LEU A 102 -13.93 -14.09 10.30
CA LEU A 102 -14.20 -13.24 9.14
C LEU A 102 -13.07 -13.34 8.10
N PHE A 103 -11.82 -13.33 8.54
CA PHE A 103 -10.66 -13.45 7.66
C PHE A 103 -10.63 -14.79 6.92
N VAL A 104 -10.96 -15.90 7.59
CA VAL A 104 -11.04 -17.23 6.96
C VAL A 104 -12.26 -17.34 6.06
N MET A 105 -13.43 -16.86 6.49
CA MET A 105 -14.69 -16.91 5.72
C MET A 105 -14.62 -16.13 4.41
N THR A 106 -13.85 -15.04 4.38
CA THR A 106 -13.68 -14.20 3.19
C THR A 106 -12.54 -14.66 2.29
N ASP A 107 -11.87 -15.77 2.61
CA ASP A 107 -10.60 -16.16 1.98
C ASP A 107 -9.61 -14.98 1.94
N GLY A 108 -9.34 -14.42 3.13
CA GLY A 108 -8.58 -13.18 3.28
C GLY A 108 -7.17 -13.24 2.69
N TRP A 109 -6.54 -14.42 2.68
CA TRP A 109 -5.25 -14.62 2.00
C TRP A 109 -5.37 -14.46 0.48
N TYR A 110 -6.41 -15.01 -0.13
CA TYR A 110 -6.69 -14.80 -1.55
C TYR A 110 -6.98 -13.33 -1.86
N LEU A 111 -7.77 -12.64 -1.03
CA LEU A 111 -8.06 -11.22 -1.22
C LEU A 111 -6.82 -10.34 -1.13
N ILE A 112 -5.94 -10.56 -0.15
CA ILE A 112 -4.70 -9.80 0.00
C ILE A 112 -3.76 -10.04 -1.18
N THR A 113 -3.52 -11.32 -1.52
CA THR A 113 -2.62 -11.67 -2.63
C THR A 113 -3.14 -11.17 -3.96
N LYS A 114 -4.45 -11.28 -4.22
CA LYS A 114 -5.09 -10.72 -5.40
C LYS A 114 -4.96 -9.19 -5.46
N SER A 115 -5.17 -8.50 -4.35
CA SER A 115 -5.05 -7.03 -4.31
C SER A 115 -3.64 -6.56 -4.61
N LEU A 116 -2.62 -7.26 -4.07
CA LEU A 116 -1.22 -6.99 -4.40
C LEU A 116 -0.91 -7.23 -5.87
N LEU A 117 -1.35 -8.37 -6.43
CA LEU A 117 -1.13 -8.70 -7.84
C LEU A 117 -1.81 -7.71 -8.79
N LEU A 118 -3.02 -7.26 -8.46
CA LEU A 118 -3.74 -6.25 -9.23
C LEU A 118 -3.10 -4.86 -9.13
N SER A 119 -2.40 -4.55 -8.04
CA SER A 119 -1.72 -3.26 -7.88
C SER A 119 -0.52 -3.08 -8.82
N TYR A 120 0.12 -4.17 -9.24
CA TYR A 120 1.31 -4.14 -10.12
C TYR A 120 1.00 -4.33 -11.60
N ARG A 121 -0.29 -4.36 -11.96
CA ARG A 121 -0.76 -4.63 -13.31
C ARG A 121 -1.34 -3.37 -13.94
#